data_AF-A0A4T0X2H0-F1
#
_entry.id   AF-A0A4T0X2H0-F1
#
_cell.length_a   1.000
_cell.length_b   1.000
_cell.length_c   1.000
_cell.angle_alpha   90.00
_cell.angle_beta   90.00
_cell.angle_gamma   90.00
#
_symmetry.space_group_name_H-M   'P 1'
#
loop_
_entity.id
_entity.type
_entity.pdbx_description
1 polymer ?
#
loop_
_entity_poly.entity_id
_entity_poly.type
_entity_poly.pdbx_seq_one_letter_code
_entity_poly.pdbx_strand_id
1 'polypeptide(L)'
;MTVSETLKKEGNSFFAEGDYVSALVKYTEAICANGAQPILYSNRAATFLKLESWENAVLDCERGLNLLTDESNETIKLKLLWRKSIGLRELQRLHEAFEVIQIALKINPNSEYLKNEYSLISQKLKAANSISNTKESSSDQENGEDIIDIEITEVDKIPDEFYTKDGVSTENAKSNIDSYEKVESSTSTIKSRMNDSHDFPMNPSLQYLLSLQDRFKTDLVSCNEYLVKLPVEAYRNIFAVSGIDPEVLNMFLKACIALLEQHKLEYKGEITEKLKLFKTLPRFSLTSVFVDSGLIDQLSKLFRDRLGEDFMSYW
;
A
#
# COMPACT_ATOMS: atom_id res chain seq x y z
N MET A 1 -10.64 25.01 -18.91
CA MET A 1 -10.34 23.83 -18.07
C MET A 1 -8.87 23.88 -17.76
N THR A 2 -8.50 23.96 -16.48
CA THR A 2 -7.08 24.00 -16.09
C THR A 2 -6.44 22.62 -16.26
N VAL A 3 -5.12 22.55 -16.37
CA VAL A 3 -4.39 21.27 -16.48
C VAL A 3 -4.77 20.33 -15.32
N SER A 4 -4.85 20.86 -14.10
CA SER A 4 -5.27 20.11 -12.91
C SER A 4 -6.71 19.58 -13.01
N GLU A 5 -7.65 20.35 -13.57
CA GLU A 5 -9.03 19.90 -13.77
C GLU A 5 -9.15 18.77 -14.79
N THR A 6 -8.38 18.83 -15.87
CA THR A 6 -8.33 17.76 -16.89
C THR A 6 -7.79 16.47 -16.28
N LEU A 7 -6.65 16.54 -15.57
CA LEU A 7 -6.04 15.40 -14.89
C LEU A 7 -6.96 14.80 -13.82
N LYS A 8 -7.67 15.65 -13.07
CA LYS A 8 -8.70 15.19 -12.12
C LYS A 8 -9.81 14.43 -12.84
N LYS A 9 -10.28 14.91 -13.99
CA LYS A 9 -11.33 14.22 -14.77
C LYS A 9 -10.85 12.87 -15.32
N GLU A 10 -9.62 12.81 -15.82
CA GLU A 10 -8.99 11.55 -16.24
C GLU A 10 -8.91 10.57 -15.06
N GLY A 11 -8.47 11.05 -13.88
CA GLY A 11 -8.43 10.23 -12.67
C GLY A 11 -9.81 9.74 -12.24
N ASN A 12 -10.85 10.57 -12.37
CA ASN A 12 -12.23 10.16 -12.10
C ASN A 12 -12.70 9.08 -13.08
N SER A 13 -12.31 9.14 -14.37
CA SER A 13 -12.65 8.11 -15.37
C SER A 13 -12.04 6.77 -15.01
N PHE A 14 -10.72 6.74 -14.77
CA PHE A 14 -10.03 5.52 -14.35
C PHE A 14 -10.60 4.96 -13.04
N PHE A 15 -10.95 5.84 -12.08
CA PHE A 15 -11.56 5.41 -10.83
C PHE A 15 -12.92 4.75 -11.05
N ALA A 16 -13.74 5.27 -11.96
CA ALA A 16 -15.04 4.70 -12.31
C ALA A 16 -14.91 3.38 -13.07
N GLU A 17 -13.84 3.23 -13.86
CA GLU A 17 -13.49 1.99 -14.57
C GLU A 17 -12.90 0.91 -13.65
N GLY A 18 -12.60 1.24 -12.39
CA GLY A 18 -11.95 0.34 -11.43
C GLY A 18 -10.43 0.26 -11.59
N ASP A 19 -9.84 1.00 -12.53
CA ASP A 19 -8.38 1.16 -12.63
C ASP A 19 -7.89 2.20 -11.61
N TYR A 20 -7.86 1.77 -10.35
CA TYR A 20 -7.41 2.61 -9.24
C TYR A 20 -5.93 2.99 -9.35
N VAL A 21 -5.12 2.18 -10.04
CA VAL A 21 -3.69 2.44 -10.21
C VAL A 21 -3.47 3.62 -11.17
N SER A 22 -4.16 3.65 -12.31
CA SER A 22 -4.13 4.79 -13.23
C SER A 22 -4.78 6.02 -12.62
N ALA A 23 -5.89 5.85 -11.89
CA ALA A 23 -6.52 6.95 -11.15
C ALA A 23 -5.56 7.61 -10.16
N LEU A 24 -4.77 6.82 -9.43
CA LEU A 24 -3.78 7.30 -8.47
C LEU A 24 -2.71 8.18 -9.14
N VAL A 25 -2.21 7.75 -10.31
CA VAL A 25 -1.23 8.51 -11.10
C VAL A 25 -1.84 9.85 -11.50
N LYS A 26 -3.05 9.84 -12.07
CA LYS A 26 -3.72 11.06 -12.54
C LYS A 26 -4.06 12.05 -11.44
N TYR A 27 -4.52 11.59 -10.27
CA TYR A 27 -4.72 12.47 -9.13
C TYR A 27 -3.39 13.04 -8.60
N THR A 28 -2.30 12.26 -8.65
CA THR A 28 -0.97 12.75 -8.24
C THR A 28 -0.45 13.82 -9.20
N GLU A 29 -0.56 13.60 -10.51
CA GLU A 29 -0.26 14.62 -11.53
C GLU A 29 -1.11 15.88 -11.32
N ALA A 30 -2.41 15.73 -11.02
CA ALA A 30 -3.30 16.84 -10.74
C ALA A 30 -2.88 17.66 -9.49
N ILE A 31 -2.39 16.98 -8.45
CA ILE A 31 -1.85 17.60 -7.23
C ILE A 31 -0.53 18.32 -7.52
N CYS A 32 0.37 17.74 -8.32
CA CYS A 32 1.59 18.42 -8.75
C CYS A 32 1.27 19.71 -9.52
N ALA A 33 0.21 19.70 -10.34
CA ALA A 33 -0.24 20.89 -11.07
C ALA A 33 -0.94 21.93 -10.17
N ASN A 34 -1.72 21.50 -9.17
CA ASN A 34 -2.38 22.39 -8.22
C ASN A 34 -2.62 21.72 -6.85
N GLY A 35 -1.61 21.78 -5.99
CA GLY A 35 -1.63 21.12 -4.69
C GLY A 35 -2.46 21.82 -3.61
N ALA A 36 -3.11 22.94 -3.92
CA ALA A 36 -3.94 23.69 -2.97
C ALA A 36 -5.41 23.24 -2.94
N GLN A 37 -5.81 22.29 -3.79
CA GLN A 37 -7.20 21.84 -3.90
C GLN A 37 -7.49 20.63 -2.98
N PRO A 38 -8.32 20.76 -1.92
CA PRO A 38 -8.64 19.67 -0.99
C PRO A 38 -9.31 18.47 -1.66
N ILE A 39 -10.10 18.70 -2.72
CA ILE A 39 -10.80 17.65 -3.45
C ILE A 39 -9.86 16.63 -4.10
N LEU A 40 -8.66 17.04 -4.51
CA LEU A 40 -7.69 16.13 -5.15
C LEU A 40 -7.16 15.11 -4.14
N TYR A 41 -6.81 15.56 -2.93
CA TYR A 41 -6.43 14.67 -1.83
C TYR A 41 -7.60 13.80 -1.39
N SER A 42 -8.83 14.33 -1.42
CA SER A 42 -10.02 13.54 -1.11
C SER A 42 -10.21 12.39 -2.10
N ASN A 43 -10.07 12.66 -3.39
CA ASN A 43 -10.21 11.66 -4.44
C ASN A 43 -9.06 10.64 -4.41
N ARG A 44 -7.83 11.10 -4.18
CA ARG A 44 -6.66 10.22 -4.07
C ARG A 44 -6.72 9.34 -2.81
N ALA A 45 -7.20 9.85 -1.69
CA ALA A 45 -7.49 9.05 -0.50
C ALA A 45 -8.53 7.96 -0.79
N ALA A 46 -9.58 8.26 -1.57
CA ALA A 46 -10.54 7.24 -1.98
C ALA A 46 -9.88 6.12 -2.80
N THR A 47 -8.96 6.49 -3.69
CA THR A 47 -8.16 5.53 -4.46
C THR A 47 -7.25 4.70 -3.57
N PHE A 48 -6.58 5.30 -2.60
CA PHE A 48 -5.75 4.56 -1.64
C PHE A 48 -6.56 3.59 -0.80
N LEU A 49 -7.77 3.95 -0.37
CA LEU A 49 -8.68 3.00 0.31
C LEU A 49 -9.04 1.81 -0.59
N LYS A 50 -9.23 2.03 -1.90
CA LYS A 50 -9.51 0.94 -2.85
C LYS A 50 -8.29 0.06 -3.14
N LEU A 51 -7.09 0.59 -2.95
CA LEU A 51 -5.83 -0.12 -3.07
C LEU A 51 -5.32 -0.69 -1.73
N GLU A 52 -6.15 -0.63 -0.68
CA GLU A 52 -5.79 -1.10 0.66
C GLU A 52 -4.54 -0.43 1.26
N SER A 53 -4.22 0.78 0.80
CA SER A 53 -3.10 1.59 1.29
C SER A 53 -3.59 2.57 2.35
N TRP A 54 -3.85 2.05 3.54
CA TRP A 54 -4.58 2.74 4.60
C TRP A 54 -3.82 3.95 5.16
N GLU A 55 -2.50 3.83 5.39
CA GLU A 55 -1.65 4.91 5.89
C GLU A 55 -1.65 6.09 4.92
N ASN A 56 -1.46 5.83 3.63
CA ASN A 56 -1.47 6.86 2.59
C ASN A 56 -2.85 7.53 2.47
N ALA A 57 -3.93 6.75 2.61
CA ALA A 57 -5.29 7.31 2.64
C ALA A 57 -5.49 8.27 3.82
N VAL A 58 -4.99 7.91 5.01
CA VAL A 58 -5.06 8.78 6.21
C VAL A 58 -4.25 10.06 6.02
N LEU A 59 -3.01 9.96 5.51
CA LEU A 59 -2.14 11.11 5.26
C LEU A 59 -2.76 12.09 4.24
N ASP A 60 -3.34 11.58 3.15
CA ASP A 60 -4.04 12.40 2.18
C ASP A 60 -5.28 13.06 2.79
N CYS A 61 -6.02 12.34 3.63
CA CYS A 61 -7.17 12.93 4.31
C CYS A 61 -6.74 14.09 5.23
N GLU A 62 -5.66 13.92 5.99
CA GLU A 62 -5.10 14.98 6.84
C GLU A 62 -4.63 16.17 6.04
N ARG A 63 -3.93 15.93 4.93
CA ARG A 63 -3.47 17.01 4.05
C ARG A 63 -4.65 17.77 3.45
N GLY A 64 -5.67 17.07 2.98
CA GLY A 64 -6.90 17.66 2.47
C GLY A 64 -7.62 18.49 3.53
N LEU A 65 -7.72 18.00 4.77
CA LEU A 65 -8.34 18.71 5.89
C LEU A 65 -7.59 20.00 6.25
N ASN A 66 -6.26 19.98 6.23
CA ASN A 66 -5.42 21.14 6.51
C ASN A 66 -5.52 22.26 5.46
N LEU A 67 -5.98 21.93 4.25
CA LEU A 67 -6.15 22.89 3.16
C LEU A 67 -7.54 23.55 3.15
N LEU A 68 -8.46 23.12 4.03
CA LEU A 68 -9.80 23.70 4.12
C LEU A 68 -9.73 25.00 4.92
N THR A 69 -9.96 26.15 4.25
CA THR A 69 -9.93 27.47 4.88
C THR A 69 -11.31 28.07 5.16
N ASP A 70 -12.40 27.53 4.59
CA ASP A 70 -13.76 28.06 4.69
C ASP A 70 -14.83 26.98 4.98
N GLU A 71 -15.98 27.39 5.53
CA GLU A 71 -17.18 26.55 5.74
C GLU A 71 -17.79 26.03 4.42
N SER A 72 -17.49 26.66 3.29
CA SER A 72 -18.03 26.34 1.96
C SER A 72 -17.60 24.97 1.40
N ASN A 73 -16.76 24.22 2.12
CA ASN A 73 -16.27 22.90 1.73
C ASN A 73 -16.72 21.78 2.68
N GLU A 74 -17.83 21.97 3.39
CA GLU A 74 -18.38 21.00 4.35
C GLU A 74 -18.55 19.59 3.76
N THR A 75 -19.01 19.48 2.51
CA THR A 75 -19.11 18.19 1.80
C THR A 75 -17.76 17.51 1.62
N ILE A 76 -16.70 18.25 1.28
CA ILE A 76 -15.35 17.69 1.09
C ILE A 76 -14.77 17.31 2.46
N LYS A 77 -14.98 18.16 3.47
CA LYS A 77 -14.61 17.89 4.86
C LYS A 77 -15.24 16.58 5.35
N LEU A 78 -16.52 16.38 5.09
CA LEU A 78 -17.25 15.17 5.47
C LEU A 78 -16.66 13.93 4.79
N LYS A 79 -16.38 14.00 3.48
CA LYS A 79 -15.74 12.93 2.73
C LYS A 79 -14.35 12.57 3.26
N LEU A 80 -13.53 13.58 3.58
CA LEU A 80 -12.20 13.39 4.14
C LEU A 80 -12.25 12.76 5.54
N LEU A 81 -13.14 13.23 6.42
CA LEU A 81 -13.29 12.66 7.77
C LEU A 81 -13.78 11.21 7.71
N TRP A 82 -14.78 10.92 6.88
CA TRP A 82 -15.28 9.55 6.72
C TRP A 82 -14.19 8.61 6.17
N ARG A 83 -13.48 9.00 5.12
CA ARG A 83 -12.37 8.22 4.55
C ARG A 83 -11.23 8.02 5.54
N LYS A 84 -10.88 9.05 6.32
CA LYS A 84 -9.89 8.95 7.40
C LYS A 84 -10.33 7.95 8.47
N SER A 85 -11.62 7.95 8.85
CA SER A 85 -12.13 6.99 9.85
C SER A 85 -12.02 5.53 9.36
N ILE A 86 -12.29 5.27 8.08
CA ILE A 86 -12.11 3.95 7.47
C ILE A 86 -10.63 3.55 7.51
N GLY A 87 -9.73 4.41 7.02
CA GLY A 87 -8.29 4.12 7.03
C GLY A 87 -7.75 3.83 8.43
N LEU A 88 -8.13 4.64 9.43
CA LEU A 88 -7.73 4.41 10.82
C LEU A 88 -8.32 3.11 11.40
N ARG A 89 -9.56 2.76 11.04
CA ARG A 89 -10.19 1.51 11.46
C ARG A 89 -9.45 0.29 10.91
N GLU A 90 -9.08 0.31 9.63
CA GLU A 90 -8.32 -0.79 9.01
C GLU A 90 -6.94 -0.95 9.66
N LEU A 91 -6.30 0.17 10.00
CA LEU A 91 -5.04 0.21 10.76
C LEU A 91 -5.14 -0.20 12.24
N GLN A 92 -6.32 -0.63 12.71
CA GLN A 92 -6.58 -0.93 14.12
C GLN A 92 -6.34 0.25 15.08
N ARG A 93 -6.27 1.48 14.57
CA ARG A 93 -6.19 2.73 15.36
C ARG A 93 -7.60 3.16 15.78
N LEU A 94 -8.29 2.26 16.48
CA LEU A 94 -9.74 2.33 16.72
C LEU A 94 -10.18 3.56 17.54
N HIS A 95 -9.37 3.99 18.51
CA HIS A 95 -9.67 5.19 19.30
C HIS A 95 -9.65 6.45 18.44
N GLU A 96 -8.64 6.61 17.59
CA GLU A 96 -8.54 7.75 16.67
C GLU A 96 -9.65 7.71 15.62
N ALA A 97 -9.95 6.52 15.08
CA ALA A 97 -11.07 6.33 14.16
C ALA A 97 -12.39 6.79 14.78
N PHE A 98 -12.62 6.46 16.06
CA PHE A 98 -13.81 6.83 16.81
C PHE A 98 -13.95 8.35 17.00
N GLU A 99 -12.87 9.03 17.36
CA GLU A 99 -12.87 10.50 17.48
C GLU A 99 -13.19 11.17 16.14
N VAL A 100 -12.58 10.69 15.05
CA VAL A 100 -12.78 11.25 13.70
C VAL A 100 -14.23 11.07 13.23
N ILE A 101 -14.82 9.88 13.40
CA ILE A 101 -16.19 9.63 12.97
C ILE A 101 -17.21 10.42 13.81
N GLN A 102 -16.93 10.66 15.10
CA GLN A 102 -17.76 11.55 15.94
C GLN A 102 -17.75 12.99 15.44
N ILE A 103 -16.60 13.49 14.98
CA ILE A 103 -16.52 14.82 14.35
C ILE A 103 -17.35 14.84 13.07
N ALA A 104 -17.28 13.80 12.24
CA ALA A 104 -18.09 13.69 11.03
C ALA A 104 -19.61 13.68 11.33
N LEU A 105 -20.04 12.94 12.36
CA LEU A 105 -21.44 12.89 12.78
C LEU A 105 -21.94 14.21 13.38
N LYS A 106 -21.08 15.03 13.97
CA LYS A 106 -21.47 16.39 14.41
C LYS A 106 -21.80 17.30 13.22
N ILE A 107 -21.11 17.10 12.09
CA ILE A 107 -21.32 17.85 10.84
C ILE A 107 -22.61 17.36 10.16
N ASN A 108 -22.77 16.05 10.00
CA ASN A 108 -23.98 15.47 9.42
C ASN A 108 -24.58 14.35 10.30
N PRO A 109 -25.40 14.70 11.31
CA PRO A 109 -25.94 13.72 12.26
C PRO A 109 -26.92 12.71 11.68
N ASN A 110 -27.52 13.03 10.53
CA ASN A 110 -28.56 12.21 9.91
C ASN A 110 -28.02 11.26 8.85
N SER A 111 -26.73 11.32 8.54
CA SER A 111 -26.10 10.42 7.57
C SER A 111 -26.09 8.96 8.05
N GLU A 112 -26.67 8.07 7.24
CA GLU A 112 -26.72 6.63 7.51
C GLU A 112 -25.33 5.98 7.42
N TYR A 113 -24.54 6.30 6.39
CA TYR A 113 -23.20 5.72 6.23
C TYR A 113 -22.24 6.10 7.38
N LEU A 114 -22.36 7.31 7.96
CA LEU A 114 -21.58 7.70 9.12
C LEU A 114 -22.01 6.94 10.39
N LYS A 115 -23.31 6.70 10.55
CA LYS A 115 -23.83 5.89 11.67
C LYS A 115 -23.39 4.44 11.56
N ASN A 116 -23.37 3.88 10.36
CA ASN A 116 -22.91 2.52 10.11
C ASN A 116 -21.43 2.38 10.44
N GLU A 117 -20.60 3.30 9.95
CA GLU A 117 -19.15 3.33 10.27
C GLU A 117 -18.91 3.51 11.78
N TYR A 118 -19.65 4.41 12.44
CA TYR A 118 -19.59 4.58 13.90
C TYR A 118 -19.95 3.29 14.66
N SER A 119 -21.00 2.59 14.23
CA SER A 119 -21.43 1.33 14.84
C SER A 119 -20.34 0.26 14.73
N LEU A 120 -19.73 0.13 13.54
CA LEU A 120 -18.66 -0.81 13.27
C LEU A 120 -17.42 -0.54 14.15
N ILE A 121 -16.98 0.72 14.23
CA ILE A 121 -15.86 1.12 15.10
C ILE A 121 -16.20 0.85 16.57
N SER A 122 -17.42 1.19 17.00
CA SER A 122 -17.87 0.98 18.38
C SER A 122 -17.91 -0.50 18.77
N GLN A 123 -18.33 -1.37 17.85
CA GLN A 123 -18.34 -2.82 18.07
C GLN A 123 -16.91 -3.37 18.20
N LYS A 124 -15.99 -2.95 17.32
CA LYS A 124 -14.58 -3.34 17.39
C LYS A 124 -13.91 -2.89 18.68
N LEU A 125 -14.19 -1.66 19.15
CA LEU A 125 -13.69 -1.15 20.43
C LEU A 125 -14.20 -1.98 21.63
N LYS A 126 -15.50 -2.32 21.64
CA LYS A 126 -16.08 -3.16 22.70
C LYS A 126 -15.45 -4.55 22.71
N ALA A 127 -15.27 -5.16 21.54
CA ALA A 127 -14.60 -6.46 21.42
C ALA A 127 -13.16 -6.40 21.95
N ALA A 128 -12.38 -5.38 21.56
CA ALA A 128 -11.03 -5.18 22.06
C ALA A 128 -10.98 -5.03 23.59
N ASN A 129 -11.90 -4.27 24.18
CA ASN A 129 -11.98 -4.06 25.62
C ASN A 129 -12.41 -5.32 26.39
N SER A 130 -13.27 -6.18 25.81
CA SER A 130 -13.60 -7.47 26.41
C SER A 130 -12.43 -8.45 26.41
N ILE A 131 -11.52 -8.35 25.42
CA ILE A 131 -10.30 -9.15 25.32
C ILE A 131 -9.24 -8.69 26.34
N SER A 132 -9.17 -7.39 26.64
CA SER A 132 -8.25 -6.88 27.67
C SER A 132 -8.72 -7.22 29.09
N ASN A 133 -10.03 -7.16 29.37
CA ASN A 133 -10.57 -7.51 30.69
C ASN A 133 -10.50 -9.01 31.03
N THR A 134 -10.44 -9.89 30.02
CA THR A 134 -10.25 -11.33 30.23
C THR A 134 -8.78 -11.69 30.49
N LYS A 135 -7.82 -10.88 30.06
CA LYS A 135 -6.38 -11.10 30.32
C LYS A 135 -5.92 -10.65 31.72
N GLU A 136 -6.69 -9.82 32.42
CA GLU A 136 -6.39 -9.41 33.80
C GLU A 136 -7.00 -10.34 34.87
N SER A 137 -7.80 -11.36 34.47
CA SER A 137 -8.51 -12.25 35.41
C SER A 137 -8.09 -13.72 35.36
N SER A 138 -7.02 -14.10 34.65
CA SER A 138 -6.56 -15.50 34.59
C SER A 138 -5.06 -15.64 34.88
N SER A 139 -4.74 -15.76 36.17
CA SER A 139 -3.66 -16.64 36.63
C SER A 139 -4.05 -18.09 36.36
N ASP A 140 -3.14 -18.84 35.73
CA ASP A 140 -3.09 -20.31 35.64
C ASP A 140 -4.31 -21.03 35.04
N GLN A 141 -4.18 -21.46 33.77
CA GLN A 141 -4.15 -22.88 33.37
C GLN A 141 -4.30 -23.02 31.85
N GLU A 142 -3.41 -23.83 31.26
CA GLU A 142 -3.52 -24.37 29.91
C GLU A 142 -4.86 -25.07 29.71
N ASN A 143 -5.51 -24.83 28.57
CA ASN A 143 -6.22 -25.86 27.79
C ASN A 143 -6.50 -25.31 26.39
N GLY A 144 -6.23 -26.14 25.38
CA GLY A 144 -6.54 -25.84 23.99
C GLY A 144 -8.02 -25.92 23.68
N GLU A 145 -8.44 -25.20 22.64
CA GLU A 145 -9.70 -25.21 21.87
C GLU A 145 -9.68 -23.86 21.09
N ASP A 146 -10.21 -23.62 19.90
CA ASP A 146 -10.82 -24.38 18.83
C ASP A 146 -10.73 -23.48 17.58
N ILE A 147 -10.72 -24.06 16.38
CA ILE A 147 -10.65 -23.32 15.11
C ILE A 147 -12.01 -22.64 14.88
N ILE A 148 -12.03 -21.30 14.87
CA ILE A 148 -13.23 -20.51 14.54
C ILE A 148 -13.31 -20.40 13.01
N ASP A 149 -14.31 -21.04 12.42
CA ASP A 149 -14.70 -20.82 11.02
C ASP A 149 -15.22 -19.39 10.85
N ILE A 150 -14.55 -18.60 10.01
CA ILE A 150 -14.98 -17.25 9.63
C ILE A 150 -15.89 -17.39 8.41
N GLU A 151 -17.17 -17.12 8.60
CA GLU A 151 -18.16 -17.04 7.51
C GLU A 151 -17.87 -15.80 6.65
N ILE A 152 -17.56 -16.02 5.37
CA ILE A 152 -17.30 -14.95 4.40
C ILE A 152 -18.66 -14.40 3.93
N THR A 153 -19.07 -13.24 4.45
CA THR A 153 -20.21 -12.48 3.91
C THR A 153 -19.74 -11.51 2.82
N GLU A 154 -20.52 -11.44 1.73
CA GLU A 154 -20.26 -10.71 0.49
C GLU A 154 -19.82 -9.25 0.68
N VAL A 155 -18.93 -8.81 -0.21
CA VAL A 155 -18.34 -7.45 -0.27
C VAL A 155 -19.41 -6.41 -0.61
N ASP A 156 -19.61 -5.43 0.27
CA ASP A 156 -20.58 -4.33 0.08
C ASP A 156 -20.28 -3.48 -1.16
N LYS A 157 -21.32 -3.23 -1.96
CA LYS A 157 -21.31 -2.29 -3.10
C LYS A 157 -21.29 -0.85 -2.62
N ILE A 158 -20.58 0.01 -3.35
CA ILE A 158 -20.52 1.45 -3.14
C ILE A 158 -21.95 2.03 -3.31
N PRO A 159 -22.44 2.91 -2.39
CA PRO A 159 -23.76 3.52 -2.51
C PRO A 159 -23.92 4.36 -3.79
N ASP A 160 -25.09 4.27 -4.43
CA ASP A 160 -25.37 4.93 -5.71
C ASP A 160 -25.27 6.46 -5.67
N GLU A 161 -25.35 7.05 -4.47
CA GLU A 161 -25.20 8.49 -4.21
C GLU A 161 -23.80 9.03 -4.55
N PHE A 162 -22.82 8.14 -4.76
CA PHE A 162 -21.47 8.49 -5.19
C PHE A 162 -21.31 8.61 -6.71
N TYR A 163 -22.28 8.18 -7.51
CA TYR A 163 -22.29 8.46 -8.95
C TYR A 163 -22.86 9.85 -9.19
N THR A 164 -22.01 10.77 -9.64
CA THR A 164 -22.43 12.10 -10.06
C THR A 164 -23.36 11.99 -11.27
N LYS A 165 -24.57 12.55 -11.18
CA LYS A 165 -25.42 12.88 -12.33
C LYS A 165 -24.79 14.01 -13.15
N ASP A 166 -23.66 13.74 -13.79
CA ASP A 166 -23.20 14.50 -14.94
C ASP A 166 -23.30 13.56 -16.14
N GLY A 167 -24.33 13.79 -16.95
CA GLY A 167 -24.90 12.82 -17.87
C GLY A 167 -23.96 12.29 -18.94
N VAL A 168 -23.90 10.97 -19.04
CA VAL A 168 -23.83 10.22 -20.30
C VAL A 168 -24.79 9.04 -20.17
N SER A 169 -25.72 8.94 -21.11
CA SER A 169 -26.81 7.97 -21.14
C SER A 169 -26.30 6.52 -21.18
N THR A 170 -26.76 5.69 -20.24
CA THR A 170 -26.57 4.24 -20.24
C THR A 170 -27.67 3.56 -21.06
N GLU A 171 -27.48 3.48 -22.36
CA GLU A 171 -28.16 2.50 -23.22
C GLU A 171 -27.09 1.89 -24.13
N ASN A 172 -26.42 0.85 -23.64
CA ASN A 172 -25.76 -0.23 -24.41
C ASN A 172 -24.72 -0.94 -23.55
N ALA A 173 -25.17 -1.76 -22.60
CA ALA A 173 -24.34 -2.82 -22.01
C ALA A 173 -25.24 -3.94 -21.45
N LYS A 174 -26.08 -4.50 -22.34
CA LYS A 174 -26.75 -5.79 -22.14
C LYS A 174 -26.53 -6.63 -23.39
N SER A 175 -25.31 -7.14 -23.56
CA SER A 175 -25.04 -8.35 -24.34
C SER A 175 -23.56 -8.68 -24.25
N ASN A 176 -23.28 -9.76 -23.52
CA ASN A 176 -22.15 -10.70 -23.63
C ASN A 176 -21.69 -11.14 -22.24
N ILE A 177 -22.62 -11.76 -21.52
CA ILE A 177 -22.32 -12.92 -20.69
C ILE A 177 -22.28 -14.07 -21.69
N ASP A 178 -21.09 -14.60 -21.96
CA ASP A 178 -20.84 -16.01 -22.26
C ASP A 178 -19.39 -16.18 -22.71
N SER A 179 -18.62 -16.90 -21.89
CA SER A 179 -17.30 -17.52 -22.10
C SER A 179 -16.22 -17.08 -21.11
N TYR A 180 -16.25 -17.66 -19.91
CA TYR A 180 -15.03 -18.22 -19.30
C TYR A 180 -15.42 -19.47 -18.52
N GLU A 181 -15.03 -20.61 -19.07
CA GLU A 181 -15.17 -21.93 -18.48
C GLU A 181 -14.30 -22.06 -17.23
N LYS A 182 -14.96 -22.46 -16.14
CA LYS A 182 -14.56 -23.53 -15.20
C LYS A 182 -13.07 -23.91 -15.23
N VAL A 183 -12.30 -23.43 -14.24
CA VAL A 183 -11.17 -24.20 -13.69
C VAL A 183 -11.46 -24.39 -12.21
N GLU A 184 -11.57 -25.67 -11.85
CA GLU A 184 -12.00 -26.16 -10.55
C GLU A 184 -11.01 -25.82 -9.45
N SER A 185 -11.58 -25.43 -8.31
CA SER A 185 -10.97 -25.44 -6.99
C SER A 185 -10.46 -26.85 -6.68
N SER A 186 -9.17 -26.98 -6.41
CA SER A 186 -8.60 -28.13 -5.72
C SER A 186 -7.91 -27.63 -4.46
N THR A 187 -8.70 -27.53 -3.39
CA THR A 187 -8.21 -27.55 -2.02
C THR A 187 -7.42 -28.83 -1.80
N SER A 188 -6.11 -28.72 -1.63
CA SER A 188 -5.31 -29.79 -1.05
C SER A 188 -4.62 -29.27 0.21
N THR A 189 -4.98 -29.92 1.31
CA THR A 189 -4.37 -29.85 2.62
C THR A 189 -2.86 -30.05 2.51
N ILE A 190 -2.07 -29.06 2.93
CA ILE A 190 -0.66 -29.28 3.28
C ILE A 190 -0.45 -28.76 4.71
N LYS A 191 -0.72 -29.65 5.67
CA LYS A 191 0.01 -29.65 6.94
C LYS A 191 1.30 -30.46 6.75
N SER A 192 2.36 -30.00 7.39
CA SER A 192 3.72 -30.56 7.51
C SER A 192 4.73 -30.15 6.44
N ARG A 193 5.60 -29.21 6.80
CA ARG A 193 6.93 -29.51 7.36
C ARG A 193 7.60 -28.22 7.79
N MET A 194 7.63 -27.99 9.10
CA MET A 194 8.75 -27.27 9.71
C MET A 194 9.97 -28.13 9.46
N ASN A 195 10.92 -27.62 8.69
CA ASN A 195 12.28 -28.14 8.61
C ASN A 195 13.21 -26.94 8.69
N ASP A 196 13.98 -26.90 9.77
CA ASP A 196 15.13 -26.02 9.94
C ASP A 196 16.18 -26.34 8.87
N SER A 197 16.20 -25.56 7.79
CA SER A 197 17.37 -25.33 6.95
C SER A 197 17.23 -23.99 6.23
N HIS A 198 18.28 -23.19 6.25
CA HIS A 198 18.43 -21.92 5.51
C HIS A 198 18.17 -22.07 4.00
N ASP A 199 16.91 -21.98 3.55
CA ASP A 199 16.62 -21.99 2.12
C ASP A 199 15.76 -20.77 1.76
N PHE A 200 16.42 -19.78 1.15
CA PHE A 200 15.72 -18.63 0.60
C PHE A 200 15.04 -19.04 -0.72
N PRO A 201 13.77 -18.64 -0.96
CA PRO A 201 13.05 -19.04 -2.16
C PRO A 201 13.63 -18.37 -3.41
N MET A 202 13.76 -19.11 -4.52
CA MET A 202 14.25 -18.54 -5.78
C MET A 202 13.24 -17.58 -6.45
N ASN A 203 11.95 -17.72 -6.15
CA ASN A 203 10.87 -16.87 -6.65
C ASN A 203 10.07 -16.32 -5.45
N PRO A 204 10.59 -15.32 -4.72
CA PRO A 204 9.88 -14.72 -3.59
C PRO A 204 8.65 -13.93 -4.06
N SER A 205 7.66 -13.81 -3.20
CA SER A 205 6.62 -12.79 -3.35
C SER A 205 7.12 -11.44 -2.80
N LEU A 206 6.45 -10.35 -3.16
CA LEU A 206 6.71 -9.03 -2.55
C LEU A 206 6.60 -9.11 -1.02
N GLN A 207 5.55 -9.77 -0.51
CA GLN A 207 5.34 -9.97 0.92
C GLN A 207 6.52 -10.68 1.60
N TYR A 208 7.11 -11.68 0.92
CA TYR A 208 8.29 -12.37 1.43
C TYR A 208 9.48 -11.42 1.51
N LEU A 209 9.75 -10.63 0.47
CA LEU A 209 10.86 -9.66 0.47
C LEU A 209 10.71 -8.63 1.60
N LEU A 210 9.50 -8.11 1.81
CA LEU A 210 9.22 -7.17 2.91
C LEU A 210 9.41 -7.83 4.28
N SER A 211 9.03 -9.11 4.42
CA SER A 211 9.23 -9.85 5.67
C SER A 211 10.71 -10.11 6.02
N LEU A 212 11.64 -9.96 5.06
CA LEU A 212 13.07 -10.09 5.34
C LEU A 212 13.56 -9.05 6.35
N GLN A 213 12.87 -7.91 6.48
CA GLN A 213 13.16 -6.88 7.47
C GLN A 213 13.26 -7.44 8.90
N ASP A 214 12.42 -8.42 9.24
CA ASP A 214 12.47 -9.08 10.55
C ASP A 214 13.60 -10.10 10.67
N ARG A 215 13.99 -10.74 9.56
CA ARG A 215 15.11 -11.70 9.51
C ARG A 215 16.48 -11.04 9.51
N PHE A 216 16.59 -9.78 9.09
CA PHE A 216 17.84 -9.01 9.19
C PHE A 216 18.36 -8.89 10.64
N LYS A 217 17.51 -9.06 11.65
CA LYS A 217 17.88 -9.05 13.07
C LYS A 217 18.69 -10.29 13.48
N THR A 218 18.51 -11.41 12.79
CA THR A 218 19.10 -12.70 13.15
C THR A 218 20.15 -13.17 12.15
N ASP A 219 19.99 -12.87 10.86
CA ASP A 219 20.89 -13.34 9.79
C ASP A 219 21.09 -12.28 8.69
N LEU A 220 21.79 -11.20 9.05
CA LEU A 220 22.07 -10.06 8.16
C LEU A 220 22.88 -10.45 6.92
N VAL A 221 23.89 -11.31 7.08
CA VAL A 221 24.81 -11.67 5.99
C VAL A 221 24.08 -12.48 4.92
N SER A 222 23.33 -13.50 5.30
CA SER A 222 22.65 -14.35 4.33
C SER A 222 21.50 -13.62 3.64
N CYS A 223 20.80 -12.71 4.35
CA CYS A 223 19.77 -11.86 3.73
C CYS A 223 20.38 -10.89 2.69
N ASN A 224 21.52 -10.28 2.98
CA ASN A 224 22.22 -9.41 2.02
C ASN A 224 22.66 -10.19 0.77
N GLU A 225 23.27 -11.36 0.96
CA GLU A 225 23.67 -12.22 -0.15
C GLU A 225 22.47 -12.68 -0.96
N TYR A 226 21.36 -13.05 -0.32
CA TYR A 226 20.15 -13.47 -1.01
C TYR A 226 19.58 -12.38 -1.91
N LEU A 227 19.41 -11.15 -1.41
CA LEU A 227 18.87 -10.03 -2.21
C LEU A 227 19.72 -9.76 -3.45
N VAL A 228 21.05 -9.81 -3.33
CA VAL A 228 21.94 -9.54 -4.46
C VAL A 228 22.02 -10.72 -5.43
N LYS A 229 22.00 -11.96 -4.92
CA LYS A 229 22.03 -13.18 -5.74
C LYS A 229 20.70 -13.50 -6.42
N LEU A 230 19.59 -12.91 -5.97
CA LEU A 230 18.27 -13.18 -6.54
C LEU A 230 18.24 -12.85 -8.04
N PRO A 231 17.74 -13.75 -8.91
CA PRO A 231 17.72 -13.54 -10.36
C PRO A 231 16.94 -12.28 -10.78
N VAL A 232 17.35 -11.66 -11.88
CA VAL A 232 16.67 -10.47 -12.43
C VAL A 232 15.23 -10.76 -12.83
N GLU A 233 14.94 -11.99 -13.23
CA GLU A 233 13.60 -12.46 -13.57
C GLU A 233 12.67 -12.43 -12.36
N ALA A 234 13.17 -12.77 -11.17
CA ALA A 234 12.36 -12.72 -9.96
C ALA A 234 11.96 -11.27 -9.63
N TYR A 235 12.91 -10.34 -9.70
CA TYR A 235 12.61 -8.90 -9.56
C TYR A 235 11.65 -8.40 -10.64
N ARG A 236 11.85 -8.80 -11.89
CA ARG A 236 10.96 -8.43 -13.00
C ARG A 236 9.54 -8.95 -12.76
N ASN A 237 9.38 -10.20 -12.33
CA ASN A 237 8.06 -10.78 -12.09
C ASN A 237 7.31 -10.07 -10.97
N ILE A 238 8.02 -9.60 -9.94
CA ILE A 238 7.41 -8.88 -8.81
C ILE A 238 7.08 -7.43 -9.19
N PHE A 239 7.97 -6.75 -9.93
CA PHE A 239 7.93 -5.30 -10.07
C PHE A 239 7.67 -4.78 -11.49
N ALA A 240 7.45 -5.65 -12.48
CA ALA A 240 7.22 -5.22 -13.87
C ALA A 240 6.00 -4.30 -14.05
N VAL A 241 4.96 -4.46 -13.22
CA VAL A 241 3.71 -3.69 -13.34
C VAL A 241 3.67 -2.53 -12.35
N SER A 242 4.01 -2.80 -11.08
CA SER A 242 3.89 -1.84 -9.98
C SER A 242 5.06 -0.86 -9.88
N GLY A 243 6.22 -1.22 -10.44
CA GLY A 243 7.49 -0.56 -10.14
C GLY A 243 8.13 -1.13 -8.87
N ILE A 244 9.42 -0.85 -8.66
CA ILE A 244 10.10 -1.30 -7.44
C ILE A 244 9.58 -0.56 -6.22
N ASP A 245 9.34 -1.32 -5.16
CA ASP A 245 8.90 -0.83 -3.85
C ASP A 245 10.04 -0.08 -3.13
N PRO A 246 9.77 1.08 -2.47
CA PRO A 246 10.81 1.89 -1.83
C PRO A 246 11.57 1.15 -0.73
N GLU A 247 10.89 0.36 0.09
CA GLU A 247 11.47 -0.41 1.18
C GLU A 247 12.36 -1.52 0.62
N VAL A 248 11.91 -2.23 -0.41
CA VAL A 248 12.73 -3.24 -1.09
C VAL A 248 13.96 -2.63 -1.76
N LEU A 249 13.81 -1.48 -2.41
CA LEU A 249 14.94 -0.75 -3.01
C LEU A 249 15.95 -0.33 -1.93
N ASN A 250 15.49 0.24 -0.81
CA ASN A 250 16.36 0.60 0.32
C ASN A 250 17.07 -0.62 0.93
N MET A 251 16.38 -1.75 1.10
CA MET A 251 16.99 -3.00 1.57
C MET A 251 18.07 -3.50 0.62
N PHE A 252 17.80 -3.48 -0.69
CA PHE A 252 18.77 -3.88 -1.70
C PHE A 252 20.03 -2.98 -1.69
N LEU A 253 19.85 -1.66 -1.60
CA LEU A 253 20.98 -0.72 -1.58
C LEU A 253 21.83 -0.88 -0.31
N LYS A 254 21.19 -1.11 0.85
CA LYS A 254 21.90 -1.43 2.10
C LYS A 254 22.69 -2.74 1.97
N ALA A 255 22.13 -3.76 1.33
CA ALA A 255 22.83 -5.01 1.04
C ALA A 255 24.05 -4.78 0.13
N CYS A 256 23.91 -3.92 -0.89
CA CYS A 256 25.02 -3.55 -1.77
C CYS A 256 26.17 -2.89 -1.01
N ILE A 257 25.87 -1.92 -0.14
CA ILE A 257 26.87 -1.24 0.71
C ILE A 257 27.60 -2.28 1.56
N ALA A 258 26.86 -3.11 2.30
CA ALA A 258 27.44 -4.10 3.21
C ALA A 258 28.37 -5.09 2.48
N LEU A 259 28.00 -5.54 1.29
CA LEU A 259 28.81 -6.48 0.50
C LEU A 259 30.04 -5.82 -0.13
N LEU A 260 29.91 -4.58 -0.62
CA LEU A 260 31.03 -3.81 -1.19
C LEU A 260 32.06 -3.37 -0.13
N GLU A 261 31.61 -3.07 1.09
CA GLU A 261 32.49 -2.77 2.23
C GLU A 261 33.29 -4.01 2.68
N GLN A 262 32.70 -5.20 2.61
CA GLN A 262 33.35 -6.46 2.95
C GLN A 262 34.32 -6.97 1.85
N HIS A 263 34.69 -6.13 0.89
CA HIS A 263 35.63 -6.43 -0.21
C HIS A 263 35.23 -7.60 -1.13
N LYS A 264 33.96 -8.00 -1.13
CA LYS A 264 33.43 -9.07 -2.00
C LYS A 264 33.10 -8.52 -3.40
N LEU A 265 34.15 -8.22 -4.18
CA LEU A 265 34.03 -7.79 -5.58
C LEU A 265 33.34 -8.82 -6.49
N GLU A 266 33.16 -10.06 -6.01
CA GLU A 266 32.37 -11.11 -6.67
C GLU A 266 30.95 -10.66 -7.02
N TYR A 267 30.33 -9.80 -6.20
CA TYR A 267 28.96 -9.32 -6.40
C TYR A 267 28.81 -8.15 -7.39
N LYS A 268 29.91 -7.67 -7.98
CA LYS A 268 29.88 -6.51 -8.89
C LYS A 268 28.90 -6.75 -10.05
N GLY A 269 28.96 -7.94 -10.64
CA GLY A 269 28.13 -8.30 -11.79
C GLY A 269 26.66 -8.24 -11.44
N GLU A 270 26.27 -8.90 -10.35
CA GLU A 270 24.90 -8.94 -9.87
C GLU A 270 24.41 -7.54 -9.51
N ILE A 271 25.14 -6.76 -8.71
CA ILE A 271 24.71 -5.42 -8.29
C ILE A 271 24.44 -4.53 -9.51
N THR A 272 25.38 -4.45 -10.45
CA THR A 272 25.23 -3.58 -11.63
C THR A 272 24.11 -4.04 -12.56
N GLU A 273 23.88 -5.35 -12.67
CA GLU A 273 22.79 -5.93 -13.45
C GLU A 273 21.42 -5.58 -12.84
N LYS A 274 21.26 -5.71 -11.52
CA LYS A 274 19.98 -5.39 -10.84
C LYS A 274 19.71 -3.89 -10.85
N LEU A 275 20.73 -3.04 -10.67
CA LEU A 275 20.55 -1.59 -10.79
C LEU A 275 20.11 -1.17 -12.20
N LYS A 276 20.70 -1.77 -13.25
CA LYS A 276 20.24 -1.58 -14.63
C LYS A 276 18.80 -2.00 -14.82
N LEU A 277 18.38 -3.14 -14.24
CA LEU A 277 16.99 -3.56 -14.26
C LEU A 277 16.10 -2.51 -13.57
N PHE A 278 16.43 -2.11 -12.35
CA PHE A 278 15.61 -1.20 -11.54
C PHE A 278 15.38 0.13 -12.23
N LYS A 279 16.41 0.68 -12.87
CA LYS A 279 16.31 1.89 -13.69
C LYS A 279 15.28 1.78 -14.84
N THR A 280 15.02 0.57 -15.33
CA THR A 280 14.03 0.31 -16.39
C THR A 280 12.62 0.01 -15.87
N LEU A 281 12.45 -0.19 -14.56
CA LEU A 281 11.14 -0.51 -13.98
C LEU A 281 10.23 0.73 -13.96
N PRO A 282 8.90 0.55 -14.05
CA PRO A 282 7.96 1.66 -13.90
C PRO A 282 8.20 2.41 -12.59
N ARG A 283 7.99 3.73 -12.62
CA ARG A 283 8.04 4.58 -11.41
C ARG A 283 9.39 4.60 -10.68
N PHE A 284 10.47 4.06 -11.24
CA PHE A 284 11.78 4.08 -10.59
C PHE A 284 12.24 5.50 -10.21
N SER A 285 12.05 6.49 -11.08
CA SER A 285 12.38 7.89 -10.80
C SER A 285 11.56 8.50 -9.65
N LEU A 286 10.37 7.97 -9.37
CA LEU A 286 9.56 8.38 -8.21
C LEU A 286 10.03 7.63 -6.97
N THR A 287 10.22 6.30 -7.06
CA THR A 287 10.71 5.48 -5.95
C THR A 287 12.09 5.94 -5.46
N SER A 288 12.98 6.35 -6.36
CA SER A 288 14.34 6.80 -6.03
C SER A 288 14.38 8.06 -5.15
N VAL A 289 13.32 8.88 -5.17
CA VAL A 289 13.19 10.06 -4.29
C VAL A 289 12.99 9.66 -2.82
N PHE A 290 12.45 8.48 -2.56
CA PHE A 290 12.21 7.95 -1.21
C PHE A 290 13.41 7.17 -0.65
N VAL A 291 14.52 7.12 -1.39
CA VAL A 291 15.75 6.49 -0.91
C VAL A 291 16.56 7.47 -0.08
N ASP A 292 17.08 7.01 1.05
CA ASP A 292 17.91 7.81 1.95
C ASP A 292 19.14 8.36 1.18
N SER A 293 19.25 9.70 1.14
CA SER A 293 20.37 10.40 0.50
C SER A 293 21.73 9.94 1.02
N GLY A 294 21.82 9.54 2.29
CA GLY A 294 23.05 9.00 2.88
C GLY A 294 23.47 7.66 2.28
N LEU A 295 22.52 6.84 1.80
CA LEU A 295 22.83 5.59 1.09
C LEU A 295 23.38 5.89 -0.31
N ILE A 296 22.81 6.87 -1.00
CA ILE A 296 23.26 7.29 -2.34
C ILE A 296 24.68 7.85 -2.30
N ASP A 297 24.99 8.68 -1.30
CA ASP A 297 26.34 9.23 -1.11
C ASP A 297 27.37 8.13 -0.81
N GLN A 298 27.01 7.19 0.06
CA GLN A 298 27.86 6.05 0.40
C GLN A 298 28.12 5.15 -0.82
N LEU A 299 27.08 4.79 -1.57
CA LEU A 299 27.22 3.99 -2.79
C LEU A 299 28.02 4.73 -3.86
N SER A 300 27.82 6.03 -4.03
CA SER A 300 28.60 6.84 -4.98
C SER A 300 30.09 6.83 -4.66
N LYS A 301 30.44 6.91 -3.37
CA LYS A 301 31.83 6.79 -2.91
C LYS A 301 32.37 5.38 -3.13
N LEU A 302 31.63 4.35 -2.74
CA LEU A 302 32.05 2.95 -2.89
C LEU A 302 32.23 2.55 -4.36
N PHE A 303 31.34 2.96 -5.26
CA PHE A 303 31.45 2.69 -6.69
C PHE A 303 32.71 3.34 -7.28
N ARG A 304 33.00 4.58 -6.89
CA ARG A 304 34.22 5.28 -7.32
C ARG A 304 35.48 4.62 -6.78
N ASP A 305 35.52 4.35 -5.48
CA ASP A 305 36.72 3.88 -4.78
C ASP A 305 37.02 2.39 -5.02
N ARG A 306 35.99 1.56 -5.28
CA ARG A 306 36.13 0.10 -5.40
C ARG A 306 35.90 -0.41 -6.82
N LEU A 307 34.95 0.17 -7.56
CA LEU A 307 34.56 -0.33 -8.88
C LEU A 307 35.14 0.51 -10.02
N GLY A 308 35.62 1.72 -9.74
CA GLY A 308 36.10 2.67 -10.76
C GLY A 308 34.97 3.18 -11.67
N GLU A 309 33.72 3.08 -11.22
CA GLU A 309 32.53 3.42 -11.99
C GLU A 309 31.73 4.54 -11.30
N ASP A 310 30.93 5.25 -12.08
CA ASP A 310 30.01 6.25 -11.54
C ASP A 310 28.67 5.60 -11.19
N PHE A 311 28.33 5.55 -9.90
CA PHE A 311 27.05 5.03 -9.43
C PHE A 311 25.86 5.74 -10.09
N MET A 312 25.98 7.05 -10.35
CA MET A 312 24.91 7.84 -10.95
C MET A 312 24.58 7.46 -12.40
N SER A 313 25.45 6.66 -13.06
CA SER A 313 25.11 6.07 -14.37
C SER A 313 24.07 4.96 -14.25
N TYR A 314 24.00 4.31 -13.10
CA TYR A 314 23.07 3.23 -12.74
C TYR A 314 21.83 3.72 -11.98
N TRP A 315 21.94 4.88 -11.35
CA TRP A 315 20.85 5.63 -10.71
C TRP A 315 20.06 6.47 -11.73
#